data_AF-A0A1A9UJ81-F1
#
_entry.id   AF-A0A1A9UJ81-F1
#
_cell.length_a   1.000
_cell.length_b   1.000
_cell.length_c   1.000
_cell.angle_alpha   90.00
_cell.angle_beta   90.00
_cell.angle_gamma   90.00
#
_symmetry.space_group_name_H-M   'P 1'
#
loop_
_entity.id
_entity.type
_entity.pdbx_description
1 polymer ?
#
loop_
_entity_poly.entity_id
_entity_poly.type
_entity_poly.pdbx_seq_one_letter_code
_entity_poly.pdbx_strand_id
1 'polypeptide(L)'
;MTNVKTIIKSPQQNEDDDQIDSGNRSQTSTSSTRRNSVEDNTAVPEQTNVPSEEEEALPPRWSMQVAPNGRTFFIDHTARRTTWIDPRNGRASPMPNQTRRVEDDLGPLPEGWEERVHTDGRVFYIDHITKTDLLKTKLWVEFEGETGLDYGGLAREWFYLLSKEMFNPYYGLFEYSAMDNYTLQINNGSGLCNEDHLLYFKFIGRIAGMAVYHGKLLDAFFIRPFYKMMLQKPIDLKDMESVDTEYYNSLMWIKENDPRQLELTFCVDEDIFGQKSQHELKPGGANIEVTNENKDEYIKLVIEWRFVARVKEQMTSFLDGFGSVIPLNLIKIFDEHELELLMCGIQNIDVKDWRENTLYKGDYHQNHIIIQWFWRAVLSFSNEMRSRLLQFVTGTSRVPMNGFKELYGSNGPQMFTIENFNRLDLPPYEGYLQLKDKLIKAIEGSQGFAGVD
;
A
#
# COMPACT_ATOMS: atom_id res chain seq x y z
N MET A 1 -1.08 4.16 21.12
CA MET A 1 -1.27 3.34 19.91
C MET A 1 -2.76 3.17 19.71
N THR A 2 -3.33 3.84 18.71
CA THR A 2 -4.66 3.51 18.20
C THR A 2 -4.54 2.17 17.49
N ASN A 3 -5.44 1.23 17.76
CA ASN A 3 -5.46 -0.03 17.03
C ASN A 3 -5.91 0.26 15.59
N VAL A 4 -5.20 -0.26 14.60
CA VAL A 4 -5.54 -0.08 13.19
C VAL A 4 -5.93 -1.42 12.59
N LYS A 5 -7.05 -1.46 11.88
CA LYS A 5 -7.55 -2.66 11.22
C LYS A 5 -7.56 -2.45 9.71
N THR A 6 -6.48 -2.83 9.06
CA THR A 6 -6.40 -2.87 7.59
C THR A 6 -7.22 -4.06 7.07
N ILE A 7 -8.23 -3.81 6.24
CA ILE A 7 -9.06 -4.85 5.63
C ILE A 7 -8.83 -4.82 4.12
N ILE A 8 -8.18 -5.85 3.60
CA ILE A 8 -8.01 -6.03 2.15
C ILE A 8 -9.21 -6.81 1.64
N LYS A 9 -10.09 -6.16 0.86
CA LYS A 9 -11.25 -6.81 0.25
C LYS A 9 -10.90 -7.33 -1.15
N SER A 10 -11.49 -8.47 -1.50
CA SER A 10 -11.48 -9.04 -2.85
C SER A 10 -12.34 -8.19 -3.81
N PRO A 11 -12.13 -8.24 -5.15
CA PRO A 11 -12.79 -7.33 -6.10
C PRO A 11 -14.33 -7.44 -6.26
N GLN A 12 -15.03 -8.34 -5.54
CA GLN A 12 -16.44 -8.69 -5.78
C GLN A 12 -17.42 -8.22 -4.69
N GLN A 13 -17.24 -7.01 -4.15
CA GLN A 13 -18.26 -6.36 -3.31
C GLN A 13 -18.40 -4.87 -3.66
N ASN A 14 -18.91 -4.63 -4.87
CA ASN A 14 -19.61 -3.39 -5.21
C ASN A 14 -21.06 -3.79 -5.55
N GLU A 15 -22.00 -3.51 -4.67
CA GLU A 15 -23.40 -3.28 -5.07
C GLU A 15 -23.61 -1.76 -5.06
N ASP A 16 -24.29 -1.25 -6.10
CA ASP A 16 -24.46 0.17 -6.33
C ASP A 16 -25.54 0.78 -5.42
N ASP A 17 -25.15 1.41 -4.31
CA ASP A 17 -26.02 2.26 -3.49
C ASP A 17 -26.09 3.69 -4.06
N ASP A 18 -26.46 3.80 -5.33
CA ASP A 18 -26.64 5.07 -6.05
C ASP A 18 -28.14 5.38 -6.20
N GLN A 19 -28.80 5.77 -5.11
CA GLN A 19 -30.19 6.23 -5.15
C GLN A 19 -30.37 7.66 -4.61
N ILE A 20 -30.50 8.58 -5.57
CA ILE A 20 -30.77 10.01 -5.37
C ILE A 20 -32.19 10.20 -4.83
N ASP A 21 -32.33 10.60 -3.55
CA ASP A 21 -33.58 11.20 -3.07
C ASP A 21 -33.51 12.73 -3.16
N SER A 22 -34.37 13.28 -4.04
CA SER A 22 -34.63 14.71 -4.18
C SER A 22 -36.15 14.96 -4.07
N GLY A 23 -36.67 14.80 -2.84
CA GLY A 23 -38.11 14.68 -2.55
C GLY A 23 -38.71 15.71 -1.58
N ASN A 24 -38.54 17.01 -1.85
CA ASN A 24 -39.40 18.15 -1.45
C ASN A 24 -40.38 17.99 -0.25
N ARG A 25 -40.13 18.71 0.87
CA ARG A 25 -40.95 18.66 2.09
C ARG A 25 -41.93 19.84 2.21
N SER A 26 -43.24 19.63 2.08
CA SER A 26 -44.26 20.62 2.52
C SER A 26 -45.67 20.05 2.79
N GLN A 27 -46.12 20.23 4.04
CA GLN A 27 -47.48 20.56 4.52
C GLN A 27 -48.68 19.59 4.31
N THR A 28 -49.16 19.08 5.47
CA THR A 28 -50.57 18.96 5.92
C THR A 28 -51.67 18.44 4.99
N SER A 29 -52.35 17.33 5.38
CA SER A 29 -53.66 17.40 6.09
C SER A 29 -54.47 16.07 6.14
N THR A 30 -55.17 15.86 7.28
CA THR A 30 -56.48 15.17 7.46
C THR A 30 -56.78 13.76 6.91
N SER A 31 -56.70 12.78 7.82
CA SER A 31 -57.81 11.90 8.30
C SER A 31 -58.47 10.79 7.45
N SER A 32 -58.80 9.68 8.14
CA SER A 32 -59.86 8.67 7.88
C SER A 32 -59.53 7.46 6.99
N THR A 33 -60.06 6.23 7.16
CA THR A 33 -60.74 5.50 8.27
C THR A 33 -60.95 4.01 7.87
N ARG A 34 -60.76 3.04 8.79
CA ARG A 34 -61.24 1.61 8.77
C ARG A 34 -60.76 0.66 7.64
N ARG A 35 -60.18 -0.50 8.00
CA ARG A 35 -60.80 -1.84 8.25
C ARG A 35 -61.58 -2.45 7.07
N ASN A 36 -61.15 -3.62 6.58
CA ASN A 36 -61.71 -4.90 7.03
C ASN A 36 -60.91 -6.12 6.47
N SER A 37 -61.02 -7.23 7.18
CA SER A 37 -60.39 -8.54 6.91
C SER A 37 -61.47 -9.63 6.71
N VAL A 38 -61.27 -10.53 5.74
CA VAL A 38 -61.86 -11.89 5.62
C VAL A 38 -60.86 -12.65 4.73
N GLU A 39 -60.07 -13.61 5.22
CA GLU A 39 -60.37 -15.06 5.33
C GLU A 39 -60.91 -15.67 4.02
N ASP A 40 -60.23 -16.65 3.40
CA ASP A 40 -60.58 -18.07 3.56
C ASP A 40 -59.56 -19.06 2.90
N ASN A 41 -59.76 -20.32 3.25
CA ASN A 41 -59.02 -21.59 3.17
C ASN A 41 -58.32 -22.12 1.88
N THR A 42 -57.14 -22.71 2.14
CA THR A 42 -56.60 -24.06 1.77
C THR A 42 -57.05 -24.84 0.51
N ALA A 43 -56.06 -25.29 -0.29
CA ALA A 43 -56.00 -26.62 -0.94
C ALA A 43 -54.57 -26.95 -1.44
N VAL A 44 -54.18 -28.24 -1.41
CA VAL A 44 -52.96 -28.83 -2.03
C VAL A 44 -53.38 -30.09 -2.83
N PRO A 45 -52.55 -30.71 -3.71
CA PRO A 45 -52.90 -30.84 -5.12
C PRO A 45 -53.28 -32.27 -5.56
N GLU A 46 -53.98 -32.38 -6.70
CA GLU A 46 -54.24 -33.67 -7.35
C GLU A 46 -53.05 -34.15 -8.19
N GLN A 47 -52.76 -35.46 -8.08
CA GLN A 47 -51.75 -36.17 -8.87
C GLN A 47 -52.39 -36.81 -10.11
N THR A 48 -51.67 -36.81 -11.24
CA THR A 48 -52.04 -37.60 -12.45
C THR A 48 -51.01 -38.69 -12.76
N ASN A 49 -51.52 -39.79 -13.34
CA ASN A 49 -50.85 -41.08 -13.53
C ASN A 49 -51.45 -41.72 -14.82
N VAL A 50 -50.86 -42.59 -15.63
CA VAL A 50 -49.66 -43.47 -15.55
C VAL A 50 -48.91 -43.41 -16.92
N PRO A 51 -47.73 -44.05 -17.19
CA PRO A 51 -47.56 -45.51 -17.19
C PRO A 51 -46.25 -46.05 -16.56
N SER A 52 -46.37 -47.27 -16.04
CA SER A 52 -45.31 -48.07 -15.43
C SER A 52 -44.51 -48.88 -16.46
N GLU A 53 -43.18 -48.76 -16.43
CA GLU A 53 -42.28 -49.79 -16.99
C GLU A 53 -42.08 -50.91 -15.95
N GLU A 54 -41.95 -52.15 -16.42
CA GLU A 54 -41.74 -53.32 -15.55
C GLU A 54 -40.31 -53.32 -14.99
N GLU A 55 -40.13 -52.93 -13.72
CA GLU A 55 -38.82 -53.01 -13.06
C GLU A 55 -38.40 -54.46 -12.83
N GLU A 56 -37.51 -54.95 -13.69
CA GLU A 56 -36.80 -56.22 -13.52
C GLU A 56 -36.03 -56.20 -12.18
N ALA A 57 -36.26 -57.21 -11.33
CA ALA A 57 -35.74 -57.22 -9.97
C ALA A 57 -34.20 -57.21 -9.93
N LEU A 58 -33.63 -56.45 -9.00
CA LEU A 58 -32.17 -56.39 -8.81
C LEU A 58 -31.58 -57.77 -8.46
N PRO A 59 -30.36 -58.09 -8.90
CA PRO A 59 -29.70 -59.34 -8.53
C PRO A 59 -29.56 -59.49 -6.99
N PRO A 60 -29.53 -60.73 -6.46
CA PRO A 60 -29.39 -60.95 -5.03
C PRO A 60 -28.20 -60.19 -4.42
N ARG A 61 -28.44 -59.51 -3.30
CA ARG A 61 -27.46 -58.64 -2.60
C ARG A 61 -27.03 -57.38 -3.34
N TRP A 62 -27.85 -56.88 -4.25
CA TRP A 62 -27.77 -55.50 -4.75
C TRP A 62 -28.90 -54.65 -4.16
N SER A 63 -28.63 -53.36 -3.92
CA SER A 63 -29.67 -52.37 -3.61
C SER A 63 -29.48 -51.11 -4.44
N MET A 64 -30.59 -50.46 -4.79
CA MET A 64 -30.61 -49.19 -5.53
C MET A 64 -30.93 -48.05 -4.56
N GLN A 65 -30.25 -46.91 -4.71
CA GLN A 65 -30.51 -45.68 -3.96
C GLN A 65 -30.39 -44.47 -4.88
N VAL A 66 -30.96 -43.34 -4.46
CA VAL A 66 -30.85 -42.05 -5.16
C VAL A 66 -29.96 -41.14 -4.33
N ALA A 67 -28.92 -40.57 -4.96
CA ALA A 67 -28.03 -39.61 -4.31
C ALA A 67 -28.70 -38.23 -4.18
N PRO A 68 -28.20 -37.31 -3.33
CA PRO A 68 -28.84 -36.00 -3.09
C PRO A 68 -29.01 -35.12 -4.34
N ASN A 69 -28.25 -35.38 -5.40
CA ASN A 69 -28.38 -34.72 -6.71
C ASN A 69 -29.48 -35.34 -7.60
N GLY A 70 -30.28 -36.29 -7.10
CA GLY A 70 -31.32 -36.99 -7.86
C GLY A 70 -30.80 -38.12 -8.76
N ARG A 71 -29.50 -38.43 -8.76
CA ARG A 71 -28.93 -39.51 -9.59
C ARG A 71 -28.98 -40.86 -8.87
N THR A 72 -29.51 -41.87 -9.54
CA THR A 72 -29.56 -43.25 -9.05
C THR A 72 -28.17 -43.92 -9.04
N PHE A 73 -27.85 -44.64 -7.97
CA PHE A 73 -26.67 -45.49 -7.86
C PHE A 73 -27.01 -46.85 -7.25
N PHE A 74 -26.13 -47.82 -7.45
CA PHE A 74 -26.31 -49.22 -7.03
C PHE A 74 -25.21 -49.62 -6.05
N ILE A 75 -25.59 -50.41 -5.05
CA ILE A 75 -24.73 -50.88 -3.96
C ILE A 75 -24.63 -52.40 -4.05
N ASP A 76 -23.40 -52.89 -4.22
CA ASP A 76 -23.05 -54.31 -4.22
C ASP A 76 -22.66 -54.71 -2.78
N HIS A 77 -23.55 -55.39 -2.07
CA HIS A 77 -23.30 -55.82 -0.69
C HIS A 77 -22.32 -56.99 -0.58
N THR A 78 -21.97 -57.63 -1.71
CA THR A 78 -20.99 -58.73 -1.74
C THR A 78 -19.57 -58.18 -1.88
N ALA A 79 -19.35 -57.24 -2.80
CA ALA A 79 -18.06 -56.57 -2.98
C ALA A 79 -17.89 -55.29 -2.12
N ARG A 80 -18.92 -54.90 -1.34
CA ARG A 80 -18.96 -53.69 -0.48
C ARG A 80 -18.58 -52.40 -1.23
N ARG A 81 -19.11 -52.24 -2.44
CA ARG A 81 -18.84 -51.09 -3.32
C ARG A 81 -20.12 -50.44 -3.81
N THR A 82 -20.05 -49.16 -4.12
CA THR A 82 -21.09 -48.43 -4.87
C THR A 82 -20.66 -48.25 -6.32
N THR A 83 -21.63 -48.17 -7.23
CA THR A 83 -21.40 -47.95 -8.65
C THR A 83 -22.54 -47.17 -9.29
N TRP A 84 -22.23 -46.40 -10.33
CA TRP A 84 -23.21 -45.69 -11.16
C TRP A 84 -23.66 -46.53 -12.37
N ILE A 85 -23.34 -47.82 -12.40
CA ILE A 85 -23.68 -48.74 -13.49
C ILE A 85 -24.71 -49.75 -12.95
N ASP A 86 -25.84 -49.87 -13.64
CA ASP A 86 -26.89 -50.82 -13.30
C ASP A 86 -26.42 -52.27 -13.54
N PRO A 87 -26.42 -53.14 -12.51
CA PRO A 87 -25.95 -54.51 -12.64
C PRO A 87 -26.82 -55.40 -13.54
N ARG A 88 -28.06 -54.99 -13.85
CA ARG A 88 -28.99 -55.74 -14.70
C ARG A 88 -28.62 -55.63 -16.18
N ASN A 89 -28.27 -54.43 -16.63
CA ASN A 89 -28.13 -54.09 -18.05
C ASN A 89 -26.77 -53.47 -18.44
N GLY A 90 -25.89 -53.23 -17.48
CA GLY A 90 -24.55 -52.66 -17.72
C GLY A 90 -24.53 -51.18 -18.14
N ARG A 91 -25.68 -50.48 -18.10
CA ARG A 91 -25.79 -49.07 -18.48
C ARG A 91 -25.46 -48.18 -17.28
N ALA A 92 -24.76 -47.07 -17.54
CA ALA A 92 -24.57 -46.05 -16.53
C ALA A 92 -25.90 -45.32 -16.26
N SER A 93 -26.23 -45.09 -14.98
CA SER A 93 -27.37 -44.28 -14.57
C SER A 93 -27.32 -42.92 -15.25
N PRO A 94 -28.40 -42.49 -15.94
CA PRO A 94 -28.43 -41.20 -16.61
C PRO A 94 -28.14 -40.07 -15.61
N MET A 95 -27.39 -39.06 -16.04
CA MET A 95 -27.21 -37.86 -15.24
C MET A 95 -28.51 -37.05 -15.24
N PRO A 96 -28.87 -36.42 -14.10
CA PRO A 96 -29.91 -35.39 -14.07
C PRO A 96 -29.65 -34.34 -15.16
N ASN A 97 -30.72 -33.94 -15.83
CA ASN A 97 -30.69 -33.40 -17.19
C ASN A 97 -29.67 -32.29 -17.47
N GLN A 98 -28.86 -32.48 -18.51
CA GLN A 98 -28.00 -31.45 -19.09
C GLN A 98 -28.80 -30.51 -20.02
N THR A 99 -29.91 -29.93 -19.54
CA THR A 99 -30.78 -29.04 -20.33
C THR A 99 -31.37 -27.89 -19.52
N ARG A 100 -30.54 -26.87 -19.31
CA ARG A 100 -30.84 -25.43 -19.43
C ARG A 100 -29.60 -24.68 -18.94
N ARG A 101 -28.85 -24.09 -19.88
CA ARG A 101 -28.01 -22.94 -19.52
C ARG A 101 -28.98 -21.81 -19.18
N VAL A 102 -29.21 -21.60 -17.90
CA VAL A 102 -29.55 -20.26 -17.42
C VAL A 102 -28.34 -19.41 -17.77
N GLU A 103 -28.54 -18.24 -18.38
CA GLU A 103 -27.45 -17.29 -18.57
C GLU A 103 -26.97 -16.89 -17.17
N ASP A 104 -25.67 -17.04 -16.90
CA ASP A 104 -25.11 -16.84 -15.57
C ASP A 104 -25.13 -15.34 -15.25
N ASP A 105 -26.14 -14.91 -14.48
CA ASP A 105 -26.29 -13.55 -13.93
C ASP A 105 -25.14 -13.17 -12.96
N LEU A 106 -24.19 -14.09 -12.73
CA LEU A 106 -23.04 -13.94 -11.85
C LEU A 106 -21.85 -13.18 -12.48
N GLY A 107 -21.94 -12.82 -13.77
CA GLY A 107 -20.92 -12.06 -14.48
C GLY A 107 -19.63 -12.85 -14.75
N PRO A 108 -18.55 -12.16 -15.20
CA PRO A 108 -17.26 -12.81 -15.40
C PRO A 108 -16.64 -13.24 -14.05
N LEU A 109 -15.87 -14.33 -14.07
CA LEU A 109 -15.08 -14.76 -12.92
C LEU A 109 -14.15 -13.64 -12.43
N PRO A 110 -13.92 -13.53 -11.12
CA PRO A 110 -13.03 -12.51 -10.56
C PRO A 110 -11.61 -12.67 -11.12
N GLU A 111 -10.89 -11.55 -11.22
CA GLU A 111 -9.52 -11.54 -11.73
C GLU A 111 -8.63 -12.52 -10.94
N GLY A 112 -7.92 -13.39 -11.67
CA GLY A 112 -7.12 -14.47 -11.09
C GLY A 112 -7.84 -15.81 -10.87
N TRP A 113 -9.16 -15.90 -11.11
CA TRP A 113 -9.90 -17.17 -11.04
C TRP A 113 -10.09 -17.79 -12.43
N GLU A 114 -9.72 -19.06 -12.57
CA GLU A 114 -9.83 -19.83 -13.81
C GLU A 114 -10.78 -21.02 -13.66
N GLU A 115 -11.79 -21.12 -14.52
CA GLU A 115 -12.62 -22.33 -14.63
C GLU A 115 -11.93 -23.40 -15.48
N ARG A 116 -11.90 -24.63 -14.98
CA ARG A 116 -11.49 -25.82 -15.75
C ARG A 116 -12.46 -26.97 -15.57
N VAL A 117 -12.71 -27.68 -16.67
CA VAL A 117 -13.52 -28.91 -16.69
C VAL A 117 -12.59 -30.12 -16.62
N HIS A 118 -12.81 -31.00 -15.64
CA HIS A 118 -12.10 -32.26 -15.49
C HIS A 118 -12.65 -33.32 -16.47
N THR A 119 -11.91 -34.41 -16.68
CA THR A 119 -12.24 -35.45 -17.67
C THR A 119 -13.52 -36.22 -17.38
N ASP A 120 -14.09 -36.08 -16.18
CA ASP A 120 -15.39 -36.65 -15.78
C ASP A 120 -16.57 -35.63 -15.86
N GLY A 121 -16.31 -34.44 -16.41
CA GLY A 121 -17.30 -33.37 -16.57
C GLY A 121 -17.50 -32.47 -15.35
N ARG A 122 -16.76 -32.66 -14.25
CA ARG A 122 -16.79 -31.74 -13.11
C ARG A 122 -16.09 -30.43 -13.43
N VAL A 123 -16.76 -29.32 -13.14
CA VAL A 123 -16.19 -27.97 -13.16
C VAL A 123 -15.41 -27.71 -11.86
N PHE A 124 -14.22 -27.15 -11.98
CA PHE A 124 -13.38 -26.71 -10.87
C PHE A 124 -12.89 -25.29 -11.13
N TYR A 125 -12.79 -24.49 -10.07
CA TYR A 125 -12.19 -23.16 -10.13
C TYR A 125 -10.81 -23.17 -9.50
N ILE A 126 -9.85 -22.51 -10.15
CA ILE A 126 -8.46 -22.40 -9.70
C ILE A 126 -8.21 -20.94 -9.35
N ASP A 127 -7.95 -20.71 -8.07
CA ASP A 127 -7.50 -19.41 -7.56
C ASP A 127 -5.99 -19.27 -7.80
N HIS A 128 -5.62 -18.36 -8.70
CA HIS A 128 -4.22 -17.98 -8.92
C HIS A 128 -3.80 -16.74 -8.11
N ILE A 129 -4.70 -16.15 -7.31
CA ILE A 129 -4.42 -14.95 -6.52
C ILE A 129 -3.47 -15.31 -5.37
N THR A 130 -2.22 -14.84 -5.44
CA THR A 130 -1.31 -14.98 -4.30
C THR A 130 -1.70 -14.00 -3.18
N LYS A 131 -1.29 -14.27 -1.93
CA LYS A 131 -1.45 -13.31 -0.83
C LYS A 131 -0.80 -11.93 -1.12
N THR A 132 0.16 -11.88 -2.03
CA THR A 132 0.80 -10.67 -2.54
C THR A 132 -0.01 -9.95 -3.63
N ASP A 133 -0.82 -10.66 -4.41
CA ASP A 133 -1.74 -10.04 -5.38
C ASP A 133 -2.92 -9.36 -4.68
N LEU A 134 -3.35 -9.87 -3.52
CA LEU A 134 -4.30 -9.15 -2.65
C LEU A 134 -3.81 -7.75 -2.26
N LEU A 135 -2.50 -7.52 -2.13
CA LEU A 135 -1.94 -6.19 -1.82
C LEU A 135 -2.16 -5.16 -2.96
N LYS A 136 -2.55 -5.62 -4.15
CA LYS A 136 -2.84 -4.81 -5.33
C LYS A 136 -4.33 -4.47 -5.47
N THR A 137 -5.22 -5.10 -4.69
CA THR A 137 -6.66 -4.76 -4.71
C THR A 137 -6.93 -3.44 -3.98
N LYS A 138 -8.14 -2.88 -4.13
CA LYS A 138 -8.55 -1.62 -3.49
C LYS A 138 -8.36 -1.71 -1.97
N LEU A 139 -7.47 -0.90 -1.43
CA LEU A 139 -7.22 -0.82 0.01
C LEU A 139 -8.39 -0.12 0.73
N TRP A 140 -8.86 -0.75 1.81
CA TRP A 140 -9.83 -0.19 2.74
C TRP A 140 -9.19 -0.16 4.13
N VAL A 141 -9.20 1.01 4.77
CA VAL A 141 -8.46 1.22 6.03
C VAL A 141 -9.38 1.81 7.09
N GLU A 142 -9.55 1.06 8.18
CA GLU A 142 -10.36 1.47 9.33
C GLU A 142 -9.44 1.67 10.55
N PHE A 143 -9.56 2.83 11.20
CA PHE A 143 -8.95 3.10 12.51
C PHE A 143 -9.96 2.70 13.60
N GLU A 144 -9.54 1.87 14.57
CA GLU A 144 -10.47 1.38 15.59
C GLU A 144 -10.91 2.52 16.52
N GLY A 145 -12.21 2.81 16.53
CA GLY A 145 -12.82 3.90 17.30
C GLY A 145 -13.17 5.14 16.47
N GLU A 146 -12.80 5.21 15.19
CA GLU A 146 -13.05 6.38 14.33
C GLU A 146 -14.04 6.06 13.21
N THR A 147 -15.14 6.81 13.12
CA THR A 147 -16.12 6.71 12.02
C THR A 147 -15.64 7.48 10.79
N GLY A 148 -14.63 6.96 10.11
CA GLY A 148 -14.17 7.51 8.84
C GLY A 148 -15.07 7.10 7.67
N LEU A 149 -15.60 8.08 6.94
CA LEU A 149 -16.23 7.85 5.63
C LEU A 149 -15.10 7.60 4.62
N ASP A 150 -14.77 6.33 4.35
CA ASP A 150 -13.58 5.96 3.58
C ASP A 150 -13.72 6.23 2.08
N TYR A 151 -13.42 7.47 1.72
CA TYR A 151 -13.05 7.85 0.36
C TYR A 151 -11.52 7.93 0.21
N GLY A 152 -10.74 6.96 0.70
CA GLY A 152 -9.29 6.89 0.50
C GLY A 152 -8.47 8.04 1.11
N GLY A 153 -9.05 8.77 2.06
CA GLY A 153 -8.33 9.70 2.96
C GLY A 153 -7.58 8.93 4.04
N LEU A 154 -8.28 8.01 4.69
CA LEU A 154 -7.74 7.11 5.72
C LEU A 154 -6.54 6.32 5.21
N ALA A 155 -6.59 5.83 3.96
CA ALA A 155 -5.46 5.17 3.33
C ALA A 155 -4.22 6.08 3.17
N ARG A 156 -4.38 7.37 2.83
CA ARG A 156 -3.25 8.33 2.75
C ARG A 156 -2.62 8.56 4.12
N GLU A 157 -3.46 8.81 5.11
CA GLU A 157 -3.03 9.02 6.49
C GLU A 157 -2.35 7.78 7.08
N TRP A 158 -2.86 6.58 6.77
CA TRP A 158 -2.25 5.32 7.17
C TRP A 158 -0.84 5.12 6.60
N PHE A 159 -0.62 5.38 5.31
CA PHE A 159 0.73 5.33 4.73
C PHE A 159 1.67 6.37 5.37
N TYR A 160 1.16 7.57 5.67
CA TYR A 160 1.93 8.59 6.39
C TYR A 160 2.31 8.11 7.81
N LEU A 161 1.34 7.72 8.64
CA LEU A 161 1.57 7.28 10.01
C LEU A 161 2.47 6.04 10.08
N LEU A 162 2.22 5.05 9.20
CA LEU A 162 3.05 3.85 9.12
C LEU A 162 4.48 4.17 8.67
N SER A 163 4.67 5.11 7.73
CA SER A 163 6.02 5.54 7.33
C SER A 163 6.80 6.19 8.48
N LYS A 164 6.14 7.00 9.33
CA LYS A 164 6.77 7.56 10.54
C LYS A 164 7.28 6.49 11.48
N GLU A 165 6.53 5.41 11.69
CA GLU A 165 6.96 4.30 12.54
C GLU A 165 8.05 3.43 11.87
N MET A 166 7.85 3.01 10.61
CA MET A 166 8.81 2.14 9.90
C MET A 166 10.21 2.75 9.78
N PHE A 167 10.29 4.08 9.64
CA PHE A 167 11.54 4.80 9.41
C PHE A 167 12.09 5.47 10.66
N ASN A 168 11.52 5.18 11.83
CA ASN A 168 11.99 5.68 13.12
C ASN A 168 13.30 5.00 13.54
N PRO A 169 14.42 5.74 13.70
CA PRO A 169 15.71 5.15 14.08
C PRO A 169 15.71 4.42 15.43
N TYR A 170 14.75 4.69 16.32
CA TYR A 170 14.65 3.99 17.61
C TYR A 170 14.41 2.47 17.46
N TYR A 171 13.87 2.00 16.33
CA TYR A 171 13.75 0.56 16.05
C TYR A 171 15.05 -0.09 15.54
N GLY A 172 16.13 0.69 15.36
CA GLY A 172 17.45 0.19 14.95
C GLY A 172 17.56 -0.28 13.49
N LEU A 173 16.49 -0.17 12.69
CA LEU A 173 16.50 -0.53 11.26
C LEU A 173 17.19 0.53 10.39
N PHE A 174 16.94 1.81 10.70
CA PHE A 174 17.52 2.96 10.01
C PHE A 174 18.29 3.83 11.00
N GLU A 175 19.20 4.64 10.48
CA GLU A 175 19.96 5.65 11.21
C GLU A 175 20.04 6.93 10.38
N TYR A 176 20.29 8.07 11.03
CA TYR A 176 20.54 9.33 10.33
C TYR A 176 21.90 9.32 9.63
N SER A 177 22.03 10.09 8.54
CA SER A 177 23.34 10.33 7.93
C SER A 177 24.24 11.19 8.83
N ALA A 178 25.54 11.27 8.53
CA ALA A 178 26.46 12.10 9.29
C ALA A 178 26.31 13.59 8.97
N MET A 179 25.80 13.92 7.78
CA MET A 179 25.67 15.30 7.30
C MET A 179 24.42 16.01 7.82
N ASP A 180 23.29 15.31 8.00
CA ASP A 180 22.07 15.91 8.55
C ASP A 180 21.22 14.95 9.41
N ASN A 181 20.48 15.54 10.35
CA ASN A 181 19.57 14.82 11.27
C ASN A 181 18.21 14.49 10.62
N TYR A 182 18.16 14.35 9.28
CA TYR A 182 16.90 14.26 8.54
C TYR A 182 16.90 13.16 7.47
N THR A 183 18.02 12.96 6.77
CA THR A 183 18.18 11.85 5.81
C THR A 183 18.54 10.55 6.53
N LEU A 184 18.00 9.45 6.01
CA LEU A 184 18.09 8.12 6.57
C LEU A 184 18.90 7.18 5.68
N GLN A 185 19.70 6.34 6.32
CA GLN A 185 20.37 5.20 5.71
C GLN A 185 20.01 3.92 6.48
N ILE A 186 20.17 2.75 5.84
CA ILE A 186 20.02 1.47 6.53
C ILE A 186 21.11 1.36 7.60
N ASN A 187 20.73 1.02 8.83
CA ASN A 187 21.68 0.72 9.88
C ASN A 187 22.34 -0.65 9.59
N ASN A 188 23.65 -0.64 9.38
CA ASN A 188 24.48 -1.85 9.24
C ASN A 188 24.28 -2.81 10.42
N GLY A 189 24.27 -2.28 11.64
CA GLY A 189 24.08 -3.02 12.89
C GLY A 189 22.64 -3.44 13.19
N SER A 190 21.69 -3.29 12.25
CA SER A 190 20.27 -3.64 12.48
C SER A 190 20.04 -5.07 12.99
N GLY A 191 20.84 -6.04 12.52
CA GLY A 191 20.76 -7.44 12.98
C GLY A 191 21.30 -7.69 14.39
N LEU A 192 22.04 -6.73 14.97
CA LEU A 192 22.52 -6.81 16.36
C LEU A 192 21.45 -6.37 17.37
N CYS A 193 20.48 -5.57 16.93
CA CYS A 193 19.36 -5.12 17.76
C CYS A 193 18.12 -6.02 17.63
N ASN A 194 17.97 -6.74 16.52
CA ASN A 194 16.75 -7.50 16.20
C ASN A 194 17.06 -8.67 15.25
N GLU A 195 16.87 -9.91 15.71
CA GLU A 195 17.09 -11.13 14.91
C GLU A 195 16.18 -11.18 13.67
N ASP A 196 14.96 -10.65 13.75
CA ASP A 196 13.99 -10.62 12.67
C ASP A 196 14.16 -9.40 11.71
N HIS A 197 15.23 -8.61 11.82
CA HIS A 197 15.39 -7.35 11.06
C HIS A 197 15.17 -7.50 9.54
N LEU A 198 15.59 -8.62 8.93
CA LEU A 198 15.37 -8.91 7.51
C LEU A 198 13.89 -9.06 7.15
N LEU A 199 13.07 -9.62 8.04
CA LEU A 199 11.61 -9.70 7.87
C LEU A 199 10.98 -8.32 7.94
N TYR A 200 11.48 -7.43 8.81
CA TYR A 200 11.07 -6.03 8.84
C TYR A 200 11.44 -5.31 7.54
N PHE A 201 12.66 -5.46 7.01
CA PHE A 201 13.02 -4.88 5.71
C PHE A 201 12.12 -5.40 4.58
N LYS A 202 11.80 -6.70 4.56
CA LYS A 202 10.86 -7.28 3.58
C LYS A 202 9.43 -6.77 3.73
N PHE A 203 8.97 -6.53 4.96
CA PHE A 203 7.68 -5.88 5.22
C PHE A 203 7.68 -4.44 4.72
N ILE A 204 8.69 -3.64 5.07
CA ILE A 204 8.84 -2.24 4.66
C ILE A 204 8.94 -2.13 3.13
N GLY A 205 9.66 -3.05 2.47
CA GLY A 205 9.70 -3.17 1.02
C GLY A 205 8.32 -3.39 0.40
N ARG A 206 7.49 -4.26 0.98
CA ARG A 206 6.10 -4.45 0.52
C ARG A 206 5.26 -3.20 0.70
N ILE A 207 5.35 -2.52 1.85
CA ILE A 207 4.62 -1.25 2.08
C ILE A 207 5.06 -0.18 1.08
N ALA A 208 6.35 -0.08 0.76
CA ALA A 208 6.87 0.81 -0.27
C ALA A 208 6.36 0.45 -1.68
N GLY A 209 6.34 -0.84 -2.03
CA GLY A 209 5.73 -1.31 -3.28
C GLY A 209 4.23 -1.02 -3.36
N MET A 210 3.49 -1.18 -2.26
CA MET A 210 2.08 -0.82 -2.17
C MET A 210 1.85 0.69 -2.30
N ALA A 211 2.68 1.52 -1.66
CA ALA A 211 2.58 2.96 -1.74
C ALA A 211 2.70 3.44 -3.19
N VAL A 212 3.76 2.99 -3.89
CA VAL A 212 3.95 3.30 -5.32
C VAL A 212 2.80 2.76 -6.19
N TYR A 213 2.33 1.53 -5.95
CA TYR A 213 1.26 0.92 -6.74
C TYR A 213 -0.08 1.67 -6.60
N HIS A 214 -0.42 2.12 -5.38
CA HIS A 214 -1.67 2.81 -5.06
C HIS A 214 -1.58 4.34 -5.17
N GLY A 215 -0.47 4.88 -5.68
CA GLY A 215 -0.26 6.33 -5.80
C GLY A 215 -0.28 7.07 -4.46
N LYS A 216 0.31 6.46 -3.43
CA LYS A 216 0.45 7.01 -2.06
C LYS A 216 1.91 7.33 -1.79
N LEU A 217 2.13 8.38 -1.00
CA LEU A 217 3.45 8.90 -0.68
C LEU A 217 3.87 8.48 0.72
N LEU A 218 5.14 8.12 0.89
CA LEU A 218 5.75 7.82 2.19
C LEU A 218 6.44 9.07 2.76
N ASP A 219 6.36 9.26 4.06
CA ASP A 219 7.11 10.31 4.77
C ASP A 219 8.52 9.82 5.12
N ALA A 220 9.34 9.62 4.09
CA ALA A 220 10.72 9.17 4.19
C ALA A 220 11.68 10.12 3.46
N PHE A 221 12.91 10.19 3.94
CA PHE A 221 14.01 10.90 3.30
C PHE A 221 15.22 9.97 3.26
N PHE A 222 15.41 9.21 2.19
CA PHE A 222 16.59 8.34 2.09
C PHE A 222 17.77 9.05 1.44
N ILE A 223 18.98 8.67 1.82
CA ILE A 223 20.19 9.09 1.11
C ILE A 223 20.14 8.61 -0.36
N ARG A 224 20.65 9.42 -1.30
CA ARG A 224 20.67 9.07 -2.75
C ARG A 224 21.25 7.67 -3.07
N PRO A 225 22.30 7.16 -2.40
CA PRO A 225 22.74 5.78 -2.50
C PRO A 225 21.64 4.71 -2.34
N PHE A 226 20.61 4.96 -1.52
CA PHE A 226 19.49 4.03 -1.30
C PHE A 226 18.70 3.80 -2.60
N TYR A 227 18.29 4.87 -3.28
CA TYR A 227 17.56 4.79 -4.55
C TYR A 227 18.46 4.23 -5.66
N LYS A 228 19.75 4.58 -5.69
CA LYS A 228 20.72 3.97 -6.62
C LYS A 228 20.84 2.45 -6.42
N MET A 229 20.88 1.97 -5.19
CA MET A 229 20.86 0.53 -4.89
C MET A 229 19.57 -0.13 -5.38
N MET A 230 18.40 0.49 -5.19
CA MET A 230 17.13 -0.06 -5.69
C MET A 230 17.12 -0.22 -7.21
N LEU A 231 17.65 0.78 -7.92
CA LEU A 231 17.77 0.77 -9.38
C LEU A 231 18.91 -0.14 -9.89
N GLN A 232 19.75 -0.67 -8.99
CA GLN A 232 20.98 -1.41 -9.29
C GLN A 232 21.98 -0.59 -10.13
N LYS A 233 22.07 0.72 -9.84
CA LYS A 233 23.03 1.65 -10.41
C LYS A 233 24.32 1.71 -9.57
N PRO A 234 25.48 2.00 -10.19
CA PRO A 234 26.71 2.25 -9.45
C PRO A 234 26.59 3.51 -8.58
N ILE A 235 27.23 3.46 -7.42
CA ILE A 235 27.34 4.56 -6.47
C ILE A 235 28.71 5.20 -6.66
N ASP A 236 28.74 6.52 -6.78
CA ASP A 236 29.91 7.31 -7.16
C ASP A 236 30.46 8.07 -5.95
N LEU A 237 31.71 8.52 -6.04
CA LEU A 237 32.33 9.32 -4.98
C LEU A 237 31.51 10.57 -4.62
N LYS A 238 30.84 11.18 -5.60
CA LYS A 238 29.98 12.34 -5.37
C LYS A 238 28.75 12.03 -4.50
N ASP A 239 28.26 10.80 -4.47
CA ASP A 239 27.13 10.45 -3.59
C ASP A 239 27.54 10.45 -2.10
N MET A 240 28.84 10.35 -1.79
CA MET A 240 29.36 10.49 -0.43
C MET A 240 29.20 11.93 0.09
N GLU A 241 29.32 12.94 -0.78
CA GLU A 241 29.25 14.37 -0.43
C GLU A 241 28.00 14.71 0.38
N SER A 242 26.86 14.11 0.03
CA SER A 242 25.55 14.32 0.66
C SER A 242 25.24 13.39 1.84
N VAL A 243 26.16 12.51 2.24
CA VAL A 243 25.97 11.57 3.37
C VAL A 243 26.98 11.84 4.47
N ASP A 244 28.24 12.06 4.07
CA ASP A 244 29.37 12.31 4.94
C ASP A 244 30.37 13.20 4.20
N THR A 245 30.22 14.52 4.36
CA THR A 245 31.06 15.51 3.70
C THR A 245 32.51 15.45 4.17
N GLU A 246 32.77 15.07 5.43
CA GLU A 246 34.14 14.97 5.97
C GLU A 246 34.89 13.78 5.34
N TYR A 247 34.23 12.62 5.27
CA TYR A 247 34.78 11.44 4.62
C TYR A 247 34.91 11.63 3.09
N TYR A 248 33.94 12.29 2.45
CA TYR A 248 34.06 12.72 1.04
C TYR A 248 35.29 13.60 0.82
N ASN A 249 35.54 14.59 1.67
CA ASN A 249 36.71 15.47 1.55
C ASN A 249 38.03 14.70 1.70
N SER A 250 38.07 13.69 2.58
CA SER A 250 39.23 12.82 2.75
C SER A 250 39.49 11.94 1.52
N LEU A 251 38.44 11.34 0.94
CA LEU A 251 38.55 10.56 -0.29
C LEU A 251 38.88 11.42 -1.52
N MET A 252 38.37 12.66 -1.59
CA MET A 252 38.75 13.65 -2.59
C MET A 252 40.22 14.07 -2.45
N TRP A 253 40.70 14.27 -1.21
CA TRP A 253 42.13 14.55 -0.97
C TRP A 253 43.00 13.41 -1.48
N ILE A 254 42.67 12.15 -1.17
CA ILE A 254 43.36 10.95 -1.68
C ILE A 254 43.35 10.95 -3.21
N LYS A 255 42.21 11.25 -3.84
CA LYS A 255 42.06 11.29 -5.30
C LYS A 255 42.95 12.35 -5.97
N GLU A 256 43.11 13.51 -5.36
CA GLU A 256 43.85 14.64 -5.94
C GLU A 256 45.35 14.62 -5.62
N ASN A 257 45.77 13.97 -4.53
CA ASN A 257 47.15 13.97 -4.02
C ASN A 257 47.79 12.57 -4.08
N ASP A 258 49.06 12.44 -3.66
CA ASP A 258 49.72 11.13 -3.50
C ASP A 258 49.43 10.57 -2.08
N PRO A 259 48.69 9.45 -1.95
CA PRO A 259 48.34 8.89 -0.64
C PRO A 259 49.47 8.12 0.04
N ARG A 260 50.65 7.94 -0.58
CA ARG A 260 51.76 7.18 0.02
C ARG A 260 52.16 7.68 1.42
N GLN A 261 52.05 8.98 1.68
CA GLN A 261 52.34 9.57 3.00
C GLN A 261 51.31 9.24 4.10
N LEU A 262 50.17 8.64 3.75
CA LEU A 262 49.12 8.22 4.68
C LEU A 262 49.27 6.76 5.12
N GLU A 263 50.23 6.01 4.53
CA GLU A 263 50.51 4.59 4.82
C GLU A 263 49.26 3.68 4.74
N LEU A 264 48.30 4.05 3.88
CA LEU A 264 47.06 3.31 3.69
C LEU A 264 47.31 1.98 2.97
N THR A 265 46.53 0.97 3.34
CA THR A 265 46.42 -0.32 2.64
C THR A 265 45.00 -0.52 2.12
N PHE A 266 44.72 -1.60 1.38
CA PHE A 266 43.35 -1.95 0.97
C PHE A 266 42.52 -2.56 2.12
N CYS A 267 42.54 -1.89 3.27
CA CYS A 267 41.78 -2.20 4.47
C CYS A 267 41.03 -0.95 4.95
N VAL A 268 39.91 -1.17 5.62
CA VAL A 268 39.17 -0.15 6.36
C VAL A 268 38.96 -0.60 7.79
N ASP A 269 39.15 0.32 8.73
CA ASP A 269 38.84 0.07 10.14
C ASP A 269 37.37 0.43 10.41
N GLU A 270 36.68 -0.44 11.12
CA GLU A 270 35.27 -0.29 11.52
C GLU A 270 35.17 -0.34 13.04
N ASP A 271 34.56 0.67 13.66
CA ASP A 271 34.28 0.68 15.10
C ASP A 271 32.86 0.15 15.35
N ILE A 272 32.77 -1.03 15.94
CA ILE A 272 31.52 -1.71 16.28
C ILE A 272 31.42 -1.73 17.82
N PHE A 273 30.60 -0.86 18.39
CA PHE A 273 30.38 -0.75 19.84
C PHE A 273 31.68 -0.55 20.68
N GLY A 274 32.67 0.17 20.14
CA GLY A 274 33.97 0.39 20.78
C GLY A 274 35.00 -0.71 20.50
N GLN A 275 34.63 -1.76 19.77
CA GLN A 275 35.55 -2.77 19.25
C GLN A 275 35.95 -2.41 17.83
N LYS A 276 37.23 -2.07 17.64
CA LYS A 276 37.81 -1.89 16.31
C LYS A 276 37.99 -3.25 15.62
N SER A 277 37.36 -3.39 14.46
CA SER A 277 37.55 -4.48 13.51
C SER A 277 38.23 -3.92 12.26
N GLN A 278 39.00 -4.76 11.55
CA GLN A 278 39.61 -4.38 10.27
C GLN A 278 39.04 -5.27 9.16
N HIS A 279 38.62 -4.64 8.07
CA HIS A 279 38.00 -5.29 6.93
C HIS A 279 38.84 -5.10 5.66
N GLU A 280 39.32 -6.19 5.06
CA GLU A 280 40.02 -6.15 3.76
C GLU A 280 39.03 -5.81 2.63
N LEU A 281 39.31 -4.74 1.87
CA LEU A 281 38.50 -4.33 0.72
C LEU A 281 38.61 -5.27 -0.49
N LYS A 282 39.72 -6.03 -0.56
CA LYS A 282 39.97 -7.08 -1.56
C LYS A 282 40.90 -8.14 -0.97
N PRO A 283 40.95 -9.37 -1.50
CA PRO A 283 41.74 -10.46 -0.92
C PRO A 283 43.22 -10.12 -0.75
N GLY A 284 43.73 -10.22 0.48
CA GLY A 284 45.11 -9.86 0.83
C GLY A 284 45.35 -8.34 0.91
N GLY A 285 44.28 -7.54 0.97
CA GLY A 285 44.30 -6.09 0.96
C GLY A 285 45.18 -5.46 2.04
N ALA A 286 45.35 -6.11 3.19
CA ALA A 286 46.24 -5.66 4.26
C ALA A 286 47.73 -5.59 3.86
N ASN A 287 48.13 -6.30 2.80
CA ASN A 287 49.50 -6.33 2.28
C ASN A 287 49.67 -5.49 1.00
N ILE A 288 48.63 -4.75 0.59
CA ILE A 288 48.62 -3.95 -0.65
C ILE A 288 48.51 -2.48 -0.25
N GLU A 289 49.61 -1.74 -0.40
CA GLU A 289 49.66 -0.30 -0.15
C GLU A 289 48.85 0.48 -1.19
N VAL A 290 48.24 1.59 -0.77
CA VAL A 290 47.55 2.53 -1.65
C VAL A 290 48.57 3.51 -2.23
N THR A 291 48.72 3.49 -3.55
CA THR A 291 49.65 4.34 -4.32
C THR A 291 48.87 5.24 -5.27
N ASN A 292 49.55 6.25 -5.83
CA ASN A 292 48.98 7.08 -6.88
C ASN A 292 48.52 6.32 -8.14
N GLU A 293 48.95 5.06 -8.35
CA GLU A 293 48.52 4.21 -9.47
C GLU A 293 47.24 3.41 -9.18
N ASN A 294 46.95 3.09 -7.90
CA ASN A 294 45.83 2.23 -7.51
C ASN A 294 44.76 2.94 -6.65
N LYS A 295 44.96 4.21 -6.30
CA LYS A 295 44.04 5.00 -5.46
C LYS A 295 42.60 5.08 -5.95
N ASP A 296 42.36 5.10 -7.26
CA ASP A 296 41.00 5.09 -7.81
C ASP A 296 40.29 3.73 -7.58
N GLU A 297 41.05 2.62 -7.56
CA GLU A 297 40.53 1.30 -7.17
C GLU A 297 40.19 1.28 -5.67
N TYR A 298 41.09 1.82 -4.82
CA TYR A 298 40.86 1.94 -3.38
C TYR A 298 39.58 2.75 -3.08
N ILE A 299 39.46 3.95 -3.64
CA ILE A 299 38.28 4.81 -3.46
C ILE A 299 37.00 4.09 -3.90
N LYS A 300 37.03 3.41 -5.06
CA LYS A 300 35.87 2.65 -5.56
C LYS A 300 35.46 1.53 -4.59
N LEU A 301 36.42 0.76 -4.07
CA LEU A 301 36.13 -0.33 -3.14
C LEU A 301 35.65 0.18 -1.77
N VAL A 302 36.17 1.33 -1.30
CA VAL A 302 35.66 2.01 -0.10
C VAL A 302 34.17 2.38 -0.27
N ILE A 303 33.80 2.97 -1.40
CA ILE A 303 32.40 3.37 -1.69
C ILE A 303 31.48 2.14 -1.78
N GLU A 304 31.89 1.12 -2.52
CA GLU A 304 31.16 -0.14 -2.65
C GLU A 304 30.95 -0.81 -1.28
N TRP A 305 31.99 -0.84 -0.44
CA TRP A 305 31.89 -1.38 0.92
C TRP A 305 30.97 -0.54 1.81
N ARG A 306 31.17 0.78 1.85
CA ARG A 306 30.48 1.72 2.75
C ARG A 306 28.98 1.81 2.50
N PHE A 307 28.54 1.65 1.24
CA PHE A 307 27.13 1.79 0.85
C PHE A 307 26.45 0.49 0.43
N VAL A 308 27.15 -0.48 -0.18
CA VAL A 308 26.53 -1.70 -0.73
C VAL A 308 26.81 -2.91 0.14
N ALA A 309 28.09 -3.22 0.41
CA ALA A 309 28.46 -4.49 1.04
C ALA A 309 27.88 -4.64 2.46
N ARG A 310 28.01 -3.58 3.29
CA ARG A 310 27.55 -3.57 4.69
C ARG A 310 26.03 -3.77 4.86
N VAL A 311 25.22 -3.29 3.91
CA VAL A 311 23.74 -3.32 4.01
C VAL A 311 23.08 -4.25 2.98
N LYS A 312 23.86 -5.18 2.41
CA LYS A 312 23.44 -6.00 1.27
C LYS A 312 22.24 -6.90 1.59
N GLU A 313 22.21 -7.53 2.77
CA GLU A 313 21.16 -8.48 3.14
C GLU A 313 19.83 -7.76 3.43
N GLN A 314 19.92 -6.60 4.11
CA GLN A 314 18.84 -5.68 4.40
C GLN A 314 18.21 -5.14 3.10
N MET A 315 19.04 -4.62 2.19
CA MET A 315 18.61 -4.10 0.88
C MET A 315 18.04 -5.21 -0.02
N THR A 316 18.63 -6.42 0.00
CA THR A 316 18.08 -7.58 -0.73
C THR A 316 16.70 -7.96 -0.20
N SER A 317 16.52 -7.98 1.12
CA SER A 317 15.24 -8.29 1.75
C SER A 317 14.17 -7.23 1.47
N PHE A 318 14.56 -5.96 1.49
CA PHE A 318 13.71 -4.83 1.07
C PHE A 318 13.29 -4.95 -0.41
N LEU A 319 14.23 -5.26 -1.32
CA LEU A 319 13.94 -5.41 -2.74
C LEU A 319 13.11 -6.65 -3.08
N ASP A 320 13.25 -7.75 -2.34
CA ASP A 320 12.36 -8.92 -2.44
C ASP A 320 10.93 -8.56 -1.95
N GLY A 321 10.82 -7.77 -0.88
CA GLY A 321 9.56 -7.18 -0.43
C GLY A 321 8.88 -6.32 -1.49
N PHE A 322 9.60 -5.32 -2.00
CA PHE A 322 9.13 -4.39 -3.03
C PHE A 322 8.80 -5.12 -4.34
N GLY A 323 9.71 -5.99 -4.79
CA GLY A 323 9.59 -6.82 -5.98
C GLY A 323 8.38 -7.75 -5.98
N SER A 324 7.91 -8.16 -4.79
CA SER A 324 6.70 -8.97 -4.64
C SER A 324 5.39 -8.22 -4.91
N VAL A 325 5.41 -6.87 -4.95
CA VAL A 325 4.26 -6.03 -5.30
C VAL A 325 4.45 -5.40 -6.69
N ILE A 326 5.61 -4.79 -6.94
CA ILE A 326 5.96 -4.15 -8.22
C ILE A 326 7.20 -4.82 -8.82
N PRO A 327 7.13 -5.39 -10.05
CA PRO A 327 8.29 -5.93 -10.73
C PRO A 327 9.45 -4.94 -10.86
N LEU A 328 10.64 -5.31 -10.38
CA LEU A 328 11.82 -4.43 -10.30
C LEU A 328 12.32 -3.92 -11.66
N ASN A 329 11.92 -4.53 -12.77
CA ASN A 329 12.21 -4.02 -14.12
C ASN A 329 11.40 -2.77 -14.47
N LEU A 330 10.24 -2.54 -13.85
CA LEU A 330 9.43 -1.35 -14.09
C LEU A 330 10.03 -0.11 -13.43
N ILE A 331 10.63 -0.23 -12.24
CA ILE A 331 11.28 0.93 -11.59
C ILE A 331 12.58 1.34 -12.27
N LYS A 332 13.25 0.43 -12.99
CA LYS A 332 14.52 0.69 -13.69
C LYS A 332 14.43 1.68 -14.87
N ILE A 333 13.22 2.11 -15.25
CA ILE A 333 13.04 3.18 -16.24
C ILE A 333 13.35 4.56 -15.66
N PHE A 334 13.26 4.71 -14.33
CA PHE A 334 13.44 5.97 -13.62
C PHE A 334 14.91 6.21 -13.25
N ASP A 335 15.26 7.49 -13.08
CA ASP A 335 16.44 7.87 -12.31
C ASP A 335 16.19 7.90 -10.79
N GLU A 336 17.27 8.07 -10.02
CA GLU A 336 17.22 8.03 -8.56
C GLU A 336 16.46 9.21 -7.93
N HIS A 337 16.36 10.36 -8.61
CA HIS A 337 15.53 11.49 -8.19
C HIS A 337 14.06 11.28 -8.59
N GLU A 338 13.82 10.71 -9.78
CA GLU A 338 12.46 10.33 -10.22
C GLU A 338 11.87 9.24 -9.31
N LEU A 339 12.66 8.24 -8.90
CA LEU A 339 12.24 7.21 -7.95
C LEU A 339 11.97 7.80 -6.54
N GLU A 340 12.81 8.73 -6.08
CA GLU A 340 12.58 9.48 -4.84
C GLU A 340 11.26 10.25 -4.89
N LEU A 341 11.02 11.02 -5.96
CA LEU A 341 9.80 11.80 -6.15
C LEU A 341 8.56 10.90 -6.29
N LEU A 342 8.69 9.72 -6.89
CA LEU A 342 7.63 8.71 -7.00
C LEU A 342 7.24 8.11 -5.65
N MET A 343 8.21 7.88 -4.76
CA MET A 343 7.98 7.27 -3.44
C MET A 343 7.59 8.28 -2.35
N CYS A 344 8.23 9.44 -2.34
CA CYS A 344 8.20 10.40 -1.22
C CYS A 344 7.59 11.76 -1.60
N GLY A 345 7.38 12.02 -2.89
CA GLY A 345 6.85 13.29 -3.40
C GLY A 345 7.84 14.46 -3.29
N ILE A 346 7.38 15.65 -3.66
CA ILE A 346 8.15 16.88 -3.53
C ILE A 346 8.31 17.22 -2.05
N GLN A 347 9.56 17.39 -1.63
CA GLN A 347 9.93 17.68 -0.24
C GLN A 347 9.70 19.14 0.15
N ASN A 348 10.06 20.08 -0.75
CA ASN A 348 9.97 21.51 -0.50
C ASN A 348 8.69 22.09 -1.12
N ILE A 349 7.79 22.58 -0.27
CA ILE A 349 6.50 23.12 -0.67
C ILE A 349 6.70 24.54 -1.24
N ASP A 350 6.56 24.68 -2.57
CA ASP A 350 6.46 25.99 -3.21
C ASP A 350 5.07 26.58 -2.93
N VAL A 351 5.08 27.67 -2.15
CA VAL A 351 3.87 28.42 -1.78
C VAL A 351 3.28 29.17 -2.98
N LYS A 352 4.06 29.42 -4.05
CA LYS A 352 3.53 30.00 -5.29
C LYS A 352 2.67 28.98 -6.03
N ASP A 353 3.22 27.80 -6.33
CA ASP A 353 2.49 26.70 -6.96
C ASP A 353 1.24 26.31 -6.16
N TRP A 354 1.35 26.22 -4.83
CA TRP A 354 0.20 25.99 -3.95
C TRP A 354 -0.88 27.07 -4.12
N ARG A 355 -0.49 28.34 -4.09
CA ARG A 355 -1.43 29.48 -4.21
C ARG A 355 -2.07 29.58 -5.59
N GLU A 356 -1.35 29.23 -6.65
CA GLU A 356 -1.81 29.26 -8.03
C GLU A 356 -2.80 28.11 -8.31
N ASN A 357 -2.60 26.94 -7.71
CA ASN A 357 -3.49 25.77 -7.84
C ASN A 357 -4.49 25.63 -6.67
N THR A 358 -4.82 26.72 -5.97
CA THR A 358 -5.86 26.74 -4.92
C THR A 358 -7.19 27.24 -5.46
N LEU A 359 -8.24 26.44 -5.31
CA LEU A 359 -9.62 26.87 -5.49
C LEU A 359 -10.12 27.64 -4.26
N TYR A 360 -10.91 28.69 -4.51
CA TYR A 360 -11.65 29.42 -3.49
C TYR A 360 -13.15 29.24 -3.75
N LYS A 361 -13.93 29.05 -2.70
CA LYS A 361 -15.38 28.84 -2.75
C LYS A 361 -16.13 29.65 -1.70
N GLY A 362 -17.44 29.77 -1.89
CA GLY A 362 -18.29 30.68 -1.12
C GLY A 362 -17.90 32.13 -1.41
N ASP A 363 -17.79 32.96 -0.38
CA ASP A 363 -17.40 34.37 -0.50
C ASP A 363 -15.87 34.57 -0.66
N TYR A 364 -15.07 33.50 -0.64
CA TYR A 364 -13.62 33.61 -0.80
C TYR A 364 -13.18 33.75 -2.25
N HIS A 365 -12.23 34.67 -2.46
CA HIS A 365 -11.56 34.90 -3.72
C HIS A 365 -10.12 35.38 -3.45
N GLN A 366 -9.24 35.34 -4.45
CA GLN A 366 -7.80 35.62 -4.32
C GLN A 366 -7.46 36.99 -3.67
N ASN A 367 -8.36 37.97 -3.79
CA ASN A 367 -8.21 39.32 -3.25
C ASN A 367 -8.88 39.52 -1.88
N HIS A 368 -9.58 38.52 -1.34
CA HIS A 368 -10.24 38.61 -0.05
C HIS A 368 -9.21 38.73 1.09
N ILE A 369 -9.46 39.58 2.08
CA ILE A 369 -8.46 39.93 3.10
C ILE A 369 -7.99 38.73 3.93
N ILE A 370 -8.91 37.83 4.29
CA ILE A 370 -8.62 36.56 4.98
C ILE A 370 -7.70 35.65 4.15
N ILE A 371 -7.90 35.61 2.82
CA ILE A 371 -7.08 34.81 1.90
C ILE A 371 -5.67 35.40 1.76
N GLN A 372 -5.55 36.73 1.68
CA GLN A 372 -4.26 37.40 1.70
C GLN A 372 -3.51 37.16 3.03
N TRP A 373 -4.21 37.18 4.15
CA TRP A 373 -3.66 36.89 5.48
C TRP A 373 -3.24 35.42 5.64
N PHE A 374 -4.03 34.47 5.12
CA PHE A 374 -3.68 33.06 5.05
C PHE A 374 -2.37 32.85 4.29
N TRP A 375 -2.28 33.32 3.04
CA TRP A 375 -1.05 33.15 2.24
C TRP A 375 0.16 33.88 2.84
N ARG A 376 -0.04 35.03 3.47
CA ARG A 376 0.99 35.73 4.25
C ARG A 376 1.47 34.88 5.44
N ALA A 377 0.58 34.15 6.12
CA ALA A 377 0.95 33.24 7.20
C ALA A 377 1.75 32.04 6.65
N VAL A 378 1.26 31.37 5.59
CA VAL A 378 1.93 30.22 4.93
C VAL A 378 3.32 30.58 4.39
N LEU A 379 3.47 31.76 3.78
CA LEU A 379 4.79 32.28 3.37
C LEU A 379 5.74 32.45 4.56
N SER A 380 5.23 32.84 5.72
CA SER A 380 6.01 33.01 6.96
C SER A 380 6.30 31.71 7.73
N PHE A 381 5.73 30.57 7.29
CA PHE A 381 5.96 29.26 7.90
C PHE A 381 7.22 28.59 7.35
N SER A 382 7.88 27.77 8.19
CA SER A 382 8.92 26.84 7.78
C SER A 382 8.35 25.75 6.86
N ASN A 383 9.20 25.05 6.10
CA ASN A 383 8.74 23.95 5.26
C ASN A 383 8.02 22.86 6.06
N GLU A 384 8.52 22.52 7.25
CA GLU A 384 7.86 21.59 8.17
C GLU A 384 6.44 22.05 8.55
N MET A 385 6.25 23.31 8.95
CA MET A 385 4.94 23.84 9.32
C MET A 385 3.98 23.91 8.11
N ARG A 386 4.51 24.11 6.89
CA ARG A 386 3.74 23.98 5.64
C ARG A 386 3.32 22.53 5.40
N SER A 387 4.20 21.55 5.62
CA SER A 387 3.91 20.12 5.49
C SER A 387 2.86 19.66 6.51
N ARG A 388 2.93 20.14 7.76
CA ARG A 388 1.90 19.87 8.77
C ARG A 388 0.54 20.49 8.41
N LEU A 389 0.52 21.71 7.86
CA LEU A 389 -0.72 22.32 7.32
C LEU A 389 -1.28 21.52 6.14
N LEU A 390 -0.42 21.05 5.23
CA LEU A 390 -0.86 20.22 4.11
C LEU A 390 -1.45 18.89 4.61
N GLN A 391 -0.81 18.26 5.60
CA GLN A 391 -1.28 17.05 6.24
C GLN A 391 -2.65 17.25 6.90
N PHE A 392 -2.81 18.32 7.68
CA PHE A 392 -4.06 18.68 8.35
C PHE A 392 -5.25 18.79 7.39
N VAL A 393 -5.02 19.29 6.17
CA VAL A 393 -6.07 19.48 5.16
C VAL A 393 -6.27 18.28 4.23
N THR A 394 -5.20 17.52 3.93
CA THR A 394 -5.20 16.53 2.84
C THR A 394 -4.87 15.10 3.25
N GLY A 395 -4.54 14.85 4.52
CA GLY A 395 -4.08 13.56 5.03
C GLY A 395 -2.67 13.17 4.57
N THR A 396 -1.93 14.06 3.90
CA THR A 396 -0.53 13.83 3.49
C THR A 396 0.33 15.07 3.68
N SER A 397 1.57 14.88 4.13
CA SER A 397 2.59 15.92 4.28
C SER A 397 3.27 16.33 2.96
N ARG A 398 2.97 15.62 1.85
CA ARG A 398 3.75 15.62 0.61
C ARG A 398 2.94 16.06 -0.60
N VAL A 399 3.62 16.66 -1.56
CA VAL A 399 3.04 17.12 -2.83
C VAL A 399 3.41 16.13 -3.94
N PRO A 400 2.48 15.73 -4.84
CA PRO A 400 2.79 14.88 -5.99
C PRO A 400 3.83 15.49 -6.93
N MET A 401 4.46 14.66 -7.79
CA MET A 401 5.54 15.08 -8.69
C MET A 401 5.17 16.27 -9.61
N ASN A 402 3.90 16.34 -10.03
CA ASN A 402 3.38 17.41 -10.89
C ASN A 402 2.85 18.63 -10.11
N GLY A 403 3.26 18.80 -8.85
CA GLY A 403 2.90 19.94 -8.01
C GLY A 403 1.47 19.90 -7.50
N PHE A 404 0.98 21.04 -7.02
CA PHE A 404 -0.36 21.18 -6.43
C PHE A 404 -1.50 21.01 -7.44
N LYS A 405 -1.20 21.13 -8.74
CA LYS A 405 -2.13 20.90 -9.84
C LYS A 405 -2.71 19.48 -9.85
N GLU A 406 -1.89 18.50 -9.49
CA GLU A 406 -2.27 17.08 -9.44
C GLU A 406 -2.37 16.56 -8.00
N LEU A 407 -2.82 17.39 -7.06
CA LEU A 407 -3.26 16.87 -5.76
C LEU A 407 -4.33 15.79 -5.98
N TYR A 408 -4.11 14.61 -5.41
CA TYR A 408 -5.08 13.53 -5.42
C TYR A 408 -5.89 13.58 -4.14
N GLY A 409 -7.19 13.81 -4.32
CA GLY A 409 -8.15 13.68 -3.25
C GLY A 409 -8.73 12.28 -3.23
N SER A 410 -9.93 12.26 -2.70
CA SER A 410 -10.64 11.05 -2.33
C SER A 410 -11.22 10.27 -3.51
N ASN A 411 -11.72 11.01 -4.51
CA ASN A 411 -12.40 10.46 -5.68
C ASN A 411 -11.57 10.73 -6.96
N GLY A 412 -10.24 10.75 -6.84
CA GLY A 412 -9.31 11.11 -7.92
C GLY A 412 -8.75 12.54 -7.80
N PRO A 413 -8.30 13.16 -8.91
CA PRO A 413 -7.69 14.49 -8.93
C PRO A 413 -8.58 15.57 -8.29
N GLN A 414 -8.01 16.33 -7.36
CA GLN A 414 -8.74 17.26 -6.49
C GLN A 414 -7.83 18.34 -5.94
N MET A 415 -7.94 19.55 -6.50
CA MET A 415 -7.19 20.73 -6.06
C MET A 415 -7.48 21.11 -4.60
N PHE A 416 -6.47 21.70 -3.96
CA PHE A 416 -6.60 22.34 -2.65
C PHE A 416 -7.73 23.38 -2.70
N THR A 417 -8.63 23.36 -1.72
CA THR A 417 -9.83 24.20 -1.73
C THR A 417 -9.98 24.92 -0.39
N ILE A 418 -10.13 26.24 -0.42
CA ILE A 418 -10.52 27.03 0.75
C ILE A 418 -12.00 27.40 0.61
N GLU A 419 -12.80 27.02 1.60
CA GLU A 419 -14.26 27.17 1.64
C GLU A 419 -14.68 27.60 3.06
N ASN A 420 -15.90 28.13 3.23
CA ASN A 420 -16.41 28.51 4.56
C ASN A 420 -16.95 27.33 5.38
N PHE A 421 -17.09 26.13 4.77
CA PHE A 421 -17.41 24.87 5.45
C PHE A 421 -16.84 23.67 4.66
N ASN A 422 -16.33 22.65 5.38
CA ASN A 422 -15.91 21.32 4.91
C ASN A 422 -14.66 21.20 3.99
N ARG A 423 -13.62 22.05 4.12
CA ARG A 423 -12.28 21.67 3.56
C ARG A 423 -11.04 22.37 4.10
N LEU A 424 -11.15 23.62 4.54
CA LEU A 424 -10.24 24.24 5.50
C LEU A 424 -10.99 25.48 5.98
N ASP A 425 -11.74 25.29 7.05
CA ASP A 425 -12.70 26.28 7.46
C ASP A 425 -11.93 27.43 8.13
N LEU A 426 -11.86 28.55 7.41
CA LEU A 426 -11.17 29.77 7.83
C LEU A 426 -12.23 30.81 8.20
N PRO A 427 -12.67 30.88 9.47
CA PRO A 427 -13.59 31.90 9.94
C PRO A 427 -13.18 33.33 9.52
N PRO A 428 -14.15 34.27 9.43
CA PRO A 428 -13.85 35.68 9.25
C PRO A 428 -13.17 36.25 10.52
N TYR A 429 -11.84 36.13 10.58
CA TYR A 429 -11.02 36.69 11.66
C TYR A 429 -10.94 38.21 11.58
N GLU A 430 -10.87 38.87 12.73
CA GLU A 430 -10.79 40.34 12.82
C GLU A 430 -9.37 40.87 12.54
N GLY A 431 -8.34 40.00 12.62
CA GLY A 431 -6.95 40.41 12.40
C GLY A 431 -6.00 39.28 12.03
N TYR A 432 -4.95 39.63 11.27
CA TYR A 432 -3.90 38.71 10.83
C TYR A 432 -3.26 37.90 11.97
N LEU A 433 -3.00 38.52 13.13
CA LEU A 433 -2.39 37.83 14.27
C LEU A 433 -3.32 36.76 14.87
N GLN A 434 -4.63 37.05 14.93
CA GLN A 434 -5.65 36.11 15.40
C GLN A 434 -5.77 34.91 14.44
N LEU A 435 -5.79 35.17 13.13
CA LEU A 435 -5.78 34.11 12.10
C LEU A 435 -4.52 33.24 12.23
N LYS A 436 -3.32 33.85 12.31
CA LYS A 436 -2.07 33.10 12.40
C LYS A 436 -1.98 32.25 13.67
N ASP A 437 -2.34 32.80 14.83
CA ASP A 437 -2.34 32.08 16.11
C ASP A 437 -3.33 30.90 16.11
N LYS A 438 -4.55 31.11 15.57
CA LYS A 438 -5.55 30.04 15.46
C LYS A 438 -5.16 28.97 14.45
N LEU A 439 -4.56 29.35 13.32
CA LEU A 439 -4.05 28.40 12.32
C LEU A 439 -2.92 27.53 12.89
N ILE A 440 -1.95 28.13 13.60
CA ILE A 440 -0.89 27.37 14.29
C ILE A 440 -1.49 26.40 15.31
N LYS A 441 -2.41 26.88 16.17
CA LYS A 441 -3.06 26.04 17.18
C LYS A 441 -3.88 24.88 16.60
N ALA A 442 -4.51 25.06 15.43
CA ALA A 442 -5.20 23.99 14.73
C ALA A 442 -4.21 22.92 14.21
N ILE A 443 -3.12 23.35 13.56
CA ILE A 443 -2.07 22.47 13.03
C ILE A 443 -1.35 21.70 14.16
N GLU A 444 -1.02 22.36 15.27
CA GLU A 444 -0.31 21.75 16.39
C GLU A 444 -1.25 20.88 17.26
N GLY A 445 -2.51 21.30 17.41
CA GLY A 445 -3.53 20.56 18.16
C GLY A 445 -4.02 19.29 17.47
N SER A 446 -3.85 19.16 16.14
CA SER A 446 -4.32 18.00 15.38
C SER A 446 -3.44 16.75 15.50
N GLN A 447 -2.37 16.74 16.31
CA GLN A 447 -1.54 15.55 16.52
C GLN A 447 -2.21 14.44 17.34
N GLY A 448 -3.44 14.64 17.78
CA GLY A 448 -4.33 13.57 18.18
C GLY A 448 -5.76 14.07 18.29
N PHE A 449 -6.72 13.31 17.73
CA PHE A 449 -8.14 13.48 18.04
C PHE A 449 -8.44 12.99 19.46
N ALA A 450 -7.93 13.73 20.46
CA ALA A 450 -8.53 13.75 21.78
C ALA A 450 -9.82 14.59 21.67
N GLY A 451 -10.94 14.01 22.10
CA GLY A 451 -12.27 14.51 21.76
C GLY A 451 -12.54 15.97 22.09
N VAL A 452 -13.34 16.60 21.23
CA VAL A 452 -14.10 17.80 21.56
C VAL A 452 -15.54 17.36 21.74
N ASP A 453 -16.02 17.36 22.99
CA ASP A 453 -17.45 17.24 23.33
C ASP A 453 -18.24 18.48 22.83
#